data_AF-A0A2M9IGC3-F1
#
_entry.id   AF-A0A2M9IGC3-F1
#
_cell.length_a   1.000
_cell.length_b   1.000
_cell.length_c   1.000
_cell.angle_alpha   90.00
_cell.angle_beta   90.00
_cell.angle_gamma   90.00
#
_symmetry.space_group_name_H-M   'P 1'
#
loop_
_entity.id
_entity.type
_entity.pdbx_description
1 polymer ?
#
loop_
_entity_poly.entity_id
_entity_poly.type
_entity_poly.pdbx_seq_one_letter_code
_entity_poly.pdbx_strand_id
1 'polypeptide(L)'
;MLDGITGTVAIGVTAALAVAGERASKRREKAFWERYGSFEGFRGQVDEERVQRVRREQGDVAAIKAVRQTYPYVSLLFAKRYVEELPA
;
A
#
# COMPACT_ATOMS: atom_id res chain seq x y z
N MET A 1 6.50 -43.37 -6.04
CA MET A 1 7.31 -42.31 -6.70
C MET A 1 6.36 -41.23 -7.22
N LEU A 2 5.83 -40.37 -6.34
CA LEU A 2 4.98 -39.23 -6.72
C LEU A 2 5.41 -37.93 -6.02
N ASP A 3 6.61 -37.90 -5.44
CA ASP A 3 7.12 -36.77 -4.65
C ASP A 3 7.83 -35.69 -5.49
N GLY A 4 8.23 -35.99 -6.73
CA GLY A 4 9.01 -35.06 -7.55
C GLY A 4 8.19 -33.97 -8.26
N ILE A 5 6.91 -34.20 -8.53
CA ILE A 5 6.09 -33.31 -9.36
C ILE A 5 5.47 -32.20 -8.50
N THR A 6 5.05 -32.53 -7.28
CA THR A 6 4.39 -31.60 -6.36
C THR A 6 5.32 -30.47 -5.92
N GLY A 7 6.60 -30.77 -5.63
CA GLY A 7 7.59 -29.76 -5.25
C GLY A 7 7.87 -28.75 -6.35
N THR A 8 8.00 -29.21 -7.59
CA THR A 8 8.35 -28.37 -8.74
C THR A 8 7.21 -27.43 -9.15
N VAL A 9 5.96 -27.91 -9.10
CA VAL A 9 4.77 -27.07 -9.37
C VAL A 9 4.57 -26.03 -8.27
N ALA A 10 4.76 -26.40 -7.00
CA ALA A 10 4.63 -25.48 -5.87
C ALA A 10 5.69 -24.35 -5.90
N ILE A 11 6.95 -24.67 -6.25
CA ILE A 11 8.02 -23.68 -6.41
C ILE A 11 7.72 -22.74 -7.58
N GLY A 12 7.27 -23.27 -8.73
CA GLY A 12 6.92 -22.48 -9.91
C GLY A 12 5.80 -21.48 -9.66
N VAL A 13 4.73 -21.89 -8.98
CA VAL A 13 3.60 -21.00 -8.63
C VAL A 13 4.03 -19.92 -7.63
N THR A 14 4.81 -20.29 -6.61
CA THR A 14 5.28 -19.34 -5.59
C THR A 14 6.23 -18.29 -6.20
N ALA A 15 7.14 -18.72 -7.08
CA ALA A 15 8.05 -17.80 -7.79
C ALA A 15 7.28 -16.87 -8.75
N ALA A 16 6.29 -17.38 -9.48
CA ALA A 16 5.46 -16.58 -10.38
C ALA A 16 4.64 -15.52 -9.61
N LEU A 17 4.04 -15.89 -8.47
CA LEU A 17 3.32 -14.97 -7.59
C LEU A 17 4.24 -13.89 -7.00
N ALA A 18 5.45 -14.25 -6.58
CA ALA A 18 6.45 -13.31 -6.08
C ALA A 18 6.86 -12.29 -7.14
N VAL A 19 7.19 -12.75 -8.37
CA VAL A 19 7.59 -11.87 -9.48
C VAL A 19 6.42 -10.97 -9.93
N ALA A 20 5.20 -11.50 -9.98
CA ALA A 20 4.01 -10.71 -10.28
C ALA A 20 3.73 -9.65 -9.20
N GLY A 21 3.89 -10.01 -7.93
CA GLY A 21 3.77 -9.10 -6.80
C GLY A 21 4.79 -7.97 -6.86
N GLU A 22 6.04 -8.28 -7.18
CA GLU A 22 7.09 -7.28 -7.26
C GLU A 22 6.93 -6.34 -8.45
N ARG A 23 6.52 -6.84 -9.62
CA ARG A 23 6.19 -5.99 -10.77
C ARG A 23 4.98 -5.09 -10.49
N ALA A 24 3.96 -5.61 -9.82
CA ALA A 24 2.80 -4.80 -9.43
C ALA A 24 3.19 -3.73 -8.41
N SER A 25 4.07 -4.05 -7.45
CA SER A 25 4.59 -3.09 -6.47
C SER A 25 5.39 -1.98 -7.14
N LYS A 26 6.34 -2.33 -8.03
CA LYS A 26 7.14 -1.35 -8.78
C LYS A 26 6.28 -0.46 -9.68
N ARG A 27 5.23 -1.01 -10.30
CA ARG A 27 4.25 -0.22 -11.08
C ARG A 27 3.46 0.74 -10.21
N ARG A 28 3.01 0.31 -9.02
CA ARG A 28 2.31 1.17 -8.06
C ARG A 28 3.20 2.29 -7.55
N GLU A 29 4.44 1.97 -7.23
CA GLU A 29 5.43 2.97 -6.81
C GLU A 29 5.66 4.01 -7.92
N LYS A 30 5.90 3.58 -9.15
CA LYS A 30 6.03 4.50 -10.30
C LYS A 30 4.79 5.37 -10.47
N ALA A 31 3.60 4.77 -10.43
CA ALA A 31 2.33 5.49 -10.57
C ALA A 31 2.08 6.47 -9.40
N PHE A 32 2.56 6.17 -8.19
CA PHE A 32 2.52 7.09 -7.06
C PHE A 32 3.37 8.33 -7.35
N TRP A 33 4.63 8.14 -7.76
CA TRP A 33 5.52 9.26 -8.10
C TRP A 33 5.02 10.06 -9.31
N GLU A 34 4.49 9.40 -10.34
CA GLU A 34 3.89 10.07 -11.50
C GLU A 34 2.66 10.91 -11.11
N ARG A 35 1.85 10.45 -10.15
CA ARG A 35 0.62 11.14 -9.74
C ARG A 35 0.85 12.26 -8.72
N TYR A 36 1.68 12.00 -7.73
CA TYR A 36 1.83 12.89 -6.57
C TYR A 36 3.18 13.63 -6.55
N GLY A 37 4.16 13.18 -7.34
CA GLY A 37 5.50 13.78 -7.45
C GLY A 37 6.39 13.53 -6.24
N SER A 38 5.85 13.68 -5.04
CA SER A 38 6.55 13.49 -3.77
C SER A 38 5.59 13.02 -2.67
N PHE A 39 6.14 12.62 -1.52
CA PHE A 39 5.32 12.38 -0.32
C PHE A 39 4.59 13.64 0.13
N GLU A 40 5.23 14.81 0.08
CA GLU A 40 4.59 16.09 0.43
C GLU A 40 3.50 16.50 -0.58
N GLY A 41 3.71 16.21 -1.88
CA GLY A 41 2.70 16.41 -2.91
C GLY A 41 1.48 15.50 -2.72
N PHE A 42 1.69 14.29 -2.20
CA PHE A 42 0.63 13.41 -1.72
C PHE A 42 -0.05 14.01 -0.48
N ARG A 43 0.72 14.38 0.55
CA ARG A 43 0.23 14.96 1.82
C ARG A 43 -0.71 16.14 1.57
N GLY A 44 -0.33 17.05 0.68
CA GLY A 44 -1.13 18.23 0.33
C GLY A 44 -2.44 17.93 -0.42
N GLN A 45 -2.62 16.70 -0.94
CA GLN A 45 -3.86 16.26 -1.58
C GLN A 45 -4.74 15.41 -0.66
N VAL A 46 -4.23 15.01 0.52
CA VAL A 46 -5.01 14.22 1.46
C VAL A 46 -5.99 15.12 2.21
N ASP A 47 -7.25 14.69 2.28
CA ASP A 47 -8.27 15.27 3.14
C ASP A 47 -7.94 14.92 4.60
N GLU A 48 -7.15 15.80 5.21
CA GLU A 48 -6.65 15.65 6.58
C GLU A 48 -7.80 15.54 7.59
N GLU A 49 -8.80 16.41 7.49
CA GLU A 49 -9.94 16.42 8.42
C GLU A 49 -10.70 15.10 8.40
N ARG A 50 -10.90 14.52 7.21
CA ARG A 50 -11.54 13.22 7.07
C ARG A 50 -10.70 12.11 7.69
N VAL A 51 -9.39 12.08 7.40
CA VAL A 51 -8.52 11.02 7.93
C VAL A 51 -8.37 11.13 9.45
N GLN A 52 -8.26 12.34 9.98
CA GLN A 52 -8.18 12.58 11.42
C GLN A 52 -9.48 12.18 12.13
N ARG A 53 -10.64 12.44 11.53
CA ARG A 53 -11.93 11.98 12.05
C ARG A 53 -12.01 10.46 12.11
N VAL A 54 -11.66 9.76 11.03
CA VAL A 54 -11.61 8.29 11.02
C VAL A 54 -10.62 7.77 12.07
N ARG A 55 -9.47 8.41 12.23
CA ARG A 55 -8.48 8.05 13.26
C ARG A 55 -9.08 8.15 14.67
N ARG A 56 -9.79 9.24 14.98
CA ARG A 56 -10.41 9.47 16.30
C ARG A 56 -11.58 8.52 16.57
N GLU A 57 -12.38 8.22 15.56
CA GLU A 57 -13.58 7.38 15.72
C GLU A 57 -13.27 5.88 15.68
N GLN A 58 -12.29 5.46 14.87
CA GLN A 58 -12.07 4.05 14.50
C GLN A 58 -10.62 3.58 14.67
N GLY A 59 -9.70 4.47 15.04
CA GLY A 59 -8.30 4.17 15.29
C GLY A 59 -7.39 4.23 14.07
N ASP A 60 -6.09 4.08 14.32
CA ASP A 60 -5.02 4.27 13.33
C ASP A 60 -5.13 3.31 12.14
N VAL A 61 -5.48 2.05 12.37
CA VAL A 61 -5.61 1.04 11.30
C VAL A 61 -6.73 1.41 10.33
N ALA A 62 -7.85 1.94 10.83
CA ALA A 62 -8.95 2.40 10.00
C ALA A 62 -8.56 3.64 9.19
N ALA A 63 -7.83 4.58 9.80
CA ALA A 63 -7.30 5.75 9.10
C ALA A 63 -6.33 5.38 7.97
N ILE A 64 -5.39 4.45 8.22
CA ILE A 64 -4.45 3.95 7.20
C ILE A 64 -5.21 3.29 6.04
N LYS A 65 -6.25 2.50 6.35
CA LYS A 65 -7.11 1.89 5.32
C LYS A 65 -7.86 2.95 4.52
N ALA A 66 -8.45 3.95 5.18
CA ALA A 66 -9.19 5.03 4.53
C ALA A 66 -8.30 5.81 3.55
N VAL A 67 -7.06 6.11 3.94
CA VAL A 67 -6.05 6.73 3.05
C VAL A 67 -5.84 5.86 1.81
N ARG A 68 -5.55 4.57 1.97
CA ARG A 68 -5.25 3.69 0.83
C ARG A 68 -6.46 3.39 -0.07
N GLN A 69 -7.67 3.49 0.47
CA GLN A 69 -8.92 3.34 -0.30
C GLN A 69 -9.22 4.60 -1.11
N THR A 70 -8.94 5.78 -0.54
CA THR A 70 -9.25 7.07 -1.16
C THR A 70 -8.15 7.49 -2.15
N TYR A 71 -6.89 7.16 -1.87
CA TYR A 71 -5.74 7.56 -2.65
C TYR A 71 -5.08 6.33 -3.31
N PRO A 72 -5.31 6.12 -4.62
CA PRO A 72 -4.71 5.02 -5.35
C PRO A 72 -3.17 5.07 -5.32
N TYR A 73 -2.55 3.89 -5.42
CA TYR A 73 -1.10 3.71 -5.54
C TYR A 73 -0.26 4.06 -4.30
N VAL A 74 -0.87 4.63 -3.26
CA VAL A 74 -0.19 4.89 -1.99
C VAL A 74 0.26 3.57 -1.37
N SER A 75 1.56 3.51 -1.06
CA SER A 75 2.15 2.37 -0.36
C SER A 75 1.64 2.32 1.09
N LEU A 76 1.66 1.12 1.70
CA LEU A 76 1.31 0.98 3.11
C LEU A 76 2.22 1.84 4.00
N LEU A 77 3.50 1.91 3.66
CA LEU A 77 4.49 2.71 4.37
C LEU A 77 4.14 4.20 4.39
N PHE A 78 3.80 4.78 3.23
CA PHE A 78 3.44 6.21 3.16
C PHE A 78 2.09 6.50 3.80
N ALA A 79 1.11 5.60 3.66
CA ALA A 79 -0.16 5.76 4.37
C ALA A 79 0.01 5.71 5.89
N LYS A 80 0.84 4.79 6.40
CA LYS A 80 1.18 4.71 7.81
C LYS A 80 1.89 5.98 8.29
N ARG A 81 2.95 6.37 7.57
CA ARG A 81 3.72 7.59 7.88
C ARG A 81 2.82 8.82 7.94
N TYR A 82 1.93 8.99 6.97
CA TYR A 82 0.98 10.10 6.95
C TYR A 82 0.13 10.13 8.23
N VAL A 83 -0.47 9.01 8.61
CA VAL A 83 -1.33 8.93 9.80
C VAL A 83 -0.53 9.16 11.10
N GLU A 84 0.71 8.70 11.18
CA GLU A 84 1.60 8.94 12.32
C GLU A 84 2.03 10.42 12.44
N GLU A 85 2.19 11.11 11.31
CA GLU A 85 2.53 12.55 11.26
C GLU A 85 1.31 13.47 11.46
N LEU A 86 0.09 12.93 11.61
CA LEU A 86 -1.10 13.73 11.91
C LEU A 86 -1.08 14.23 13.36
N PRO A 87 -1.48 15.50 13.59
CA PRO A 87 -1.68 16.00 14.95
C PRO A 87 -2.76 15.18 15.67
N ALA A 88 -2.58 14.98 16.97
CA ALA A 88 -3.52 14.28 17.84
C ALA A 88 -4.87 15.04 17.94
#